data_AF-A0A7S4EK56-F1
#
_entry.id   AF-A0A7S4EK56-F1
#
_cell.length_a   1.000
_cell.length_b   1.000
_cell.length_c   1.000
_cell.angle_alpha   90.00
_cell.angle_beta   90.00
_cell.angle_gamma   90.00
#
_symmetry.space_group_name_H-M   'P 1'
#
loop_
_entity.id
_entity.type
_entity.pdbx_description
1 polymer ?
#
loop_
_entity_poly.entity_id
_entity_poly.type
_entity_poly.pdbx_seq_one_letter_code
_entity_poly.pdbx_strand_id
1 'polypeptide(L)'
;MFSNPTPLPHKAILLQPHWNYVIQKSGKHQSRNCCDRSKHAAPLLHDIASTYSSCVEQPIQRLFFALTALMIYNLYAGDAKDAHAHSPPPDTPTYVALDNPFVDWYKRKLGKTIDPKHVLPVQHALQGHPESGCLWEEHINKILSGPELNFKPTIKL
;
A
#
# COMPACT_ATOMS: atom_id res chain seq x y z
N MET A 1 4.20 6.29 8.13
CA MET A 1 3.66 4.94 7.88
C MET A 1 3.25 4.21 9.17
N PHE A 2 4.08 4.20 10.22
CA PHE A 2 3.75 3.59 11.52
C PHE A 2 3.85 4.60 12.67
N SER A 3 3.12 4.37 13.76
CA SER A 3 3.30 5.11 15.02
C SER A 3 4.28 4.41 15.96
N ASN A 4 4.46 4.96 17.16
CA ASN A 4 5.31 4.34 18.20
C ASN A 4 4.86 2.91 18.52
N PRO A 5 5.79 2.00 18.85
CA PRO A 5 5.46 0.64 19.27
C PRO A 5 4.56 0.63 20.49
N THR A 6 3.51 -0.19 20.45
CA THR A 6 2.55 -0.35 21.56
C THR A 6 2.32 -1.84 21.87
N PRO A 7 1.88 -2.19 23.07
CA PRO A 7 1.35 -3.52 23.33
C PRO A 7 0.21 -3.85 22.37
N LEU A 8 0.08 -5.12 21.96
CA LEU A 8 -1.00 -5.56 21.09
C LEU A 8 -2.36 -5.38 21.80
N PRO A 9 -3.29 -4.59 21.24
CA PRO A 9 -4.62 -4.46 21.83
C PRO A 9 -5.42 -5.77 21.70
N HIS A 10 -6.36 -5.98 22.63
CA HIS A 10 -7.18 -7.18 22.63
C HIS A 10 -8.03 -7.27 21.35
N LYS A 11 -8.01 -8.43 20.68
CA LYS A 11 -8.71 -8.71 19.40
C LYS A 11 -8.35 -7.76 18.24
N ALA A 12 -7.17 -7.14 18.28
CA ALA A 12 -6.69 -6.34 17.16
C ALA A 12 -6.28 -7.19 15.94
N ILE A 13 -6.37 -6.60 14.76
CA ILE A 13 -5.88 -7.21 13.52
C ILE A 13 -4.37 -7.08 13.47
N LEU A 14 -3.67 -8.22 13.57
CA LEU A 14 -2.22 -8.29 13.50
C LEU A 14 -1.80 -8.86 12.14
N LEU A 15 -0.99 -8.10 11.41
CA LEU A 15 -0.37 -8.54 10.17
C LEU A 15 1.08 -8.96 10.42
N GLN A 16 1.45 -10.08 9.83
CA GLN A 16 2.83 -10.55 9.83
C GLN A 16 3.55 -9.97 8.60
N PRO A 17 4.59 -9.14 8.80
CA PRO A 17 5.40 -8.70 7.68
C PRO A 17 6.31 -9.82 7.21
N HIS A 18 6.59 -9.85 5.92
CA HIS A 18 7.59 -10.72 5.31
C HIS A 18 8.54 -9.89 4.46
N TRP A 19 9.79 -10.33 4.41
CA TRP A 19 10.80 -9.71 3.58
C TRP A 19 11.02 -10.51 2.31
N ASN A 20 10.83 -9.86 1.18
CA ASN A 20 11.22 -10.37 -0.12
C ASN A 20 12.55 -9.75 -0.54
N TYR A 21 13.51 -10.61 -0.84
CA TYR A 21 14.83 -10.23 -1.32
C TYR A 21 14.95 -10.62 -2.79
N VAL A 22 15.22 -9.63 -3.63
CA VAL A 22 15.31 -9.81 -5.08
C VAL A 22 16.61 -9.19 -5.56
N ILE A 23 17.31 -9.92 -6.44
CA ILE A 23 18.43 -9.37 -7.20
C ILE A 23 17.88 -8.92 -8.54
N GLN A 24 18.00 -7.63 -8.82
CA GLN A 24 17.57 -7.06 -10.10
C GLN A 24 18.46 -7.58 -11.23
N LYS A 25 18.00 -7.49 -12.48
CA LYS A 25 18.82 -7.83 -13.66
C LYS A 25 20.12 -7.01 -13.74
N SER A 26 20.16 -5.83 -13.12
CA SER A 26 21.33 -4.98 -12.98
C SER A 26 22.36 -5.49 -11.94
N GLY A 27 22.08 -6.57 -11.22
CA GLY A 27 22.88 -7.07 -10.09
C GLY A 27 22.62 -6.36 -8.76
N LYS A 28 21.77 -5.32 -8.73
CA LYS A 28 21.45 -4.59 -7.49
C LYS A 28 20.54 -5.43 -6.59
N HIS A 29 20.93 -5.57 -5.32
CA HIS A 29 20.10 -6.17 -4.29
C HIS A 29 18.98 -5.21 -3.87
N GLN A 30 17.75 -5.73 -3.81
CA GLN A 30 16.59 -5.01 -3.32
C GLN A 30 15.86 -5.85 -2.29
N SER A 31 15.58 -5.27 -1.12
CA SER A 31 14.67 -5.82 -0.13
C SER A 31 13.33 -5.09 -0.20
N ARG A 32 12.24 -5.82 0.05
CA ARG A 32 10.88 -5.27 0.17
C ARG A 32 10.22 -5.90 1.37
N ASN A 33 9.71 -5.07 2.28
CA ASN A 33 8.85 -5.53 3.36
C ASN A 33 7.40 -5.37 2.90
N CYS A 34 6.63 -6.44 2.96
CA CYS A 34 5.20 -6.44 2.64
C CYS A 34 4.45 -7.27 3.68
N CYS A 35 3.17 -6.99 3.86
CA CYS A 35 2.30 -7.90 4.60
C CYS A 35 1.84 -9.04 3.71
N ASP A 36 1.64 -10.22 4.31
CA ASP A 36 0.98 -11.31 3.59
C ASP A 36 -0.49 -10.93 3.31
N ARG A 37 -0.84 -10.92 2.01
CA ARG A 37 -2.20 -10.64 1.55
C ARG A 37 -3.11 -11.86 1.62
N SER A 38 -2.58 -13.05 1.93
CA SER A 38 -3.35 -14.30 1.94
C SER A 38 -4.55 -14.22 2.90
N LYS A 39 -5.66 -14.87 2.52
CA LYS A 39 -6.84 -14.99 3.40
C LYS A 39 -6.52 -15.72 4.71
N HIS A 40 -5.50 -16.58 4.69
CA HIS A 40 -5.06 -17.32 5.87
C HIS A 40 -4.32 -16.44 6.88
N ALA A 41 -3.54 -15.46 6.41
CA ALA A 41 -2.75 -14.61 7.31
C ALA A 41 -3.60 -13.57 8.06
N ALA A 42 -4.71 -13.11 7.47
CA ALA A 42 -5.58 -12.10 8.09
C ALA A 42 -7.07 -12.33 7.75
N PRO A 43 -7.70 -13.43 8.20
CA PRO A 43 -9.07 -13.77 7.83
C PRO A 43 -10.07 -12.70 8.24
N LEU A 44 -9.96 -12.19 9.48
CA LEU A 44 -10.81 -11.13 10.00
C LEU A 44 -10.76 -9.85 9.15
N LEU A 45 -9.59 -9.53 8.60
CA LEU A 45 -9.42 -8.37 7.74
C LEU A 45 -10.12 -8.57 6.39
N HIS A 46 -10.06 -9.77 5.82
CA HIS A 46 -10.74 -10.08 4.56
C HIS A 46 -12.27 -10.11 4.67
N ASP A 47 -12.80 -10.37 5.87
CA ASP A 47 -14.25 -10.36 6.11
C ASP A 47 -14.82 -8.93 6.19
N ILE A 48 -14.01 -7.95 6.57
CA ILE A 48 -14.45 -6.56 6.78
C ILE A 48 -13.97 -5.60 5.70
N ALA A 49 -12.83 -5.88 5.06
CA ALA A 49 -12.18 -4.95 4.14
C ALA A 49 -12.86 -4.92 2.77
N SER A 50 -13.19 -3.73 2.29
CA SER A 50 -13.47 -3.53 0.87
C SER A 50 -12.15 -3.61 0.10
N THR A 51 -11.97 -4.70 -0.66
CA THR A 51 -10.74 -4.96 -1.43
C THR A 51 -10.81 -4.47 -2.87
N TYR A 52 -11.95 -3.91 -3.27
CA TYR A 52 -12.16 -3.44 -4.62
C TYR A 52 -11.33 -2.18 -4.88
N SER A 53 -10.54 -2.23 -5.93
CA SER A 53 -9.83 -1.09 -6.50
C SER A 53 -9.95 -1.19 -8.01
N SER A 54 -10.28 -0.10 -8.68
CA SER A 54 -10.33 -0.06 -10.12
C SER A 54 -8.92 -0.31 -10.69
N CYS A 55 -8.74 -1.49 -11.28
CA CYS A 55 -7.57 -1.80 -12.09
C CYS A 55 -7.99 -1.80 -13.56
N VAL A 56 -7.13 -1.25 -14.42
CA VAL A 56 -7.33 -1.35 -15.86
C VAL A 56 -6.86 -2.75 -16.27
N GLU A 57 -7.81 -3.58 -16.70
CA GLU A 57 -7.49 -4.88 -17.27
C GLU A 57 -6.58 -4.71 -18.50
N GLN A 58 -5.59 -5.59 -18.66
CA GLN A 58 -4.60 -5.48 -19.74
C GLN A 58 -5.23 -5.33 -21.15
N PRO A 59 -6.33 -6.05 -21.51
CA PRO A 59 -6.99 -5.83 -22.79
C PRO A 59 -7.56 -4.41 -22.97
N ILE A 60 -8.13 -3.84 -21.89
CA ILE A 60 -8.71 -2.48 -21.91
C ILE A 60 -7.60 -1.44 -22.11
N GLN A 61 -6.47 -1.61 -21.41
CA GLN A 61 -5.32 -0.73 -21.58
C GLN A 61 -4.79 -0.75 -23.02
N ARG A 62 -4.72 -1.94 -23.65
CA ARG A 62 -4.30 -2.07 -25.05
C ARG A 62 -5.26 -1.40 -26.02
N LEU A 63 -6.57 -1.56 -25.79
CA LEU A 63 -7.60 -0.88 -26.59
C LEU A 63 -7.49 0.63 -26.49
N PHE A 64 -7.28 1.16 -25.28
CA PHE A 64 -7.10 2.59 -25.06
C PHE A 64 -5.92 3.15 -25.84
N PHE A 65 -4.77 2.46 -25.85
CA PHE A 65 -3.61 2.87 -26.64
C PHE A 65 -3.87 2.81 -28.15
N ALA A 66 -4.56 1.77 -28.63
CA ALA A 66 -4.91 1.65 -30.05
C ALA A 66 -5.83 2.79 -30.51
N LEU A 67 -6.85 3.14 -29.71
CA LEU A 67 -7.76 4.25 -30.00
C LEU A 67 -7.04 5.60 -29.96
N THR A 68 -6.18 5.81 -28.97
CA THR A 68 -5.38 7.04 -28.84
C THR A 68 -4.50 7.26 -30.07
N ALA A 69 -3.86 6.19 -30.58
CA ALA A 69 -3.06 6.24 -31.80
C ALA A 69 -3.92 6.48 -33.05
N LEU A 70 -5.07 5.80 -33.17
CA LEU A 70 -6.00 5.97 -34.29
C LEU A 70 -6.55 7.39 -34.37
N MET A 71 -6.81 8.01 -33.22
CA MET A 71 -7.36 9.37 -33.10
C MET A 71 -6.29 10.47 -33.11
N ILE A 72 -5.00 10.11 -33.24
CA ILE A 72 -3.86 11.04 -33.27
C ILE A 72 -3.83 11.90 -31.98
N TYR A 73 -4.04 11.27 -30.83
CA TYR A 73 -3.98 11.92 -29.52
C TYR A 73 -2.63 11.71 -28.85
N ASN A 74 -2.26 12.66 -27.99
CA ASN A 74 -1.08 12.54 -27.13
C ASN A 74 -1.43 11.75 -25.88
N LEU A 75 -0.64 10.70 -25.62
CA LEU A 75 -0.75 9.88 -24.43
C LEU A 75 0.28 10.31 -23.39
N TYR A 76 -0.17 10.54 -22.16
CA TYR A 76 0.70 10.81 -21.01
C TYR A 76 0.52 9.72 -19.96
N ALA A 77 1.63 9.29 -19.34
CA ALA A 77 1.63 8.33 -18.24
C ALA A 77 2.48 8.89 -17.10
N GLY A 78 2.01 8.72 -15.87
CA GLY A 78 2.70 9.11 -14.65
C GLY A 78 2.87 7.91 -13.73
N ASP A 79 4.05 7.80 -13.11
CA ASP A 79 4.33 6.81 -12.07
C ASP A 79 4.35 7.50 -10.70
N ALA A 80 3.59 6.96 -9.76
CA ALA A 80 3.49 7.50 -8.41
C ALA A 80 4.52 6.82 -7.49
N LYS A 81 5.44 7.60 -6.95
CA LYS A 81 6.39 7.10 -5.93
C LYS A 81 5.66 6.86 -4.62
N ASP A 82 5.90 5.70 -4.02
CA ASP A 82 5.42 5.33 -2.68
C ASP A 82 3.90 5.55 -2.47
N ALA A 83 3.12 5.23 -3.51
CA ALA A 83 1.66 5.46 -3.59
C ALA A 83 0.90 5.10 -2.30
N HIS A 84 1.12 3.90 -1.76
CA HIS A 84 0.44 3.46 -0.53
C HIS A 84 0.90 4.22 0.72
N ALA A 85 2.18 4.60 0.82
CA ALA A 85 2.69 5.32 1.98
C ALA A 85 2.12 6.74 2.10
N HIS A 86 1.66 7.33 0.99
CA HIS A 86 0.96 8.61 0.94
C HIS A 86 -0.55 8.49 1.07
N SER A 87 -1.09 7.28 0.94
CA SER A 87 -2.51 7.03 1.10
C SER A 87 -2.92 7.13 2.59
N PRO A 88 -4.19 7.45 2.89
CA PRO A 88 -4.69 7.48 4.25
C PRO A 88 -4.55 6.13 4.97
N PRO A 89 -4.68 6.10 6.31
CA PRO A 89 -4.73 4.85 7.06
C PRO A 89 -5.93 3.98 6.66
N PRO A 90 -5.85 2.66 6.87
CA PRO A 90 -7.00 1.76 6.84
C PRO A 90 -8.13 2.20 7.77
N ASP A 91 -9.38 1.91 7.40
CA ASP A 91 -10.55 2.25 8.21
C ASP A 91 -10.56 1.48 9.54
N THR A 92 -10.16 0.20 9.48
CA THR A 92 -10.01 -0.63 10.67
C THR A 92 -8.60 -0.50 11.23
N PRO A 93 -8.42 -0.25 12.55
CA PRO A 93 -7.10 -0.22 13.17
C PRO A 93 -6.34 -1.54 12.99
N THR A 94 -5.31 -1.49 12.15
CA THR A 94 -4.44 -2.62 11.84
C THR A 94 -3.05 -2.42 12.43
N TYR A 95 -2.43 -3.50 12.86
CA TYR A 95 -1.11 -3.50 13.50
C TYR A 95 -0.18 -4.45 12.76
N VAL A 96 1.12 -4.16 12.78
CA VAL A 96 2.17 -5.00 12.19
C VAL A 96 3.05 -5.55 13.31
N ALA A 97 3.33 -6.85 13.25
CA ALA A 97 4.25 -7.48 14.19
C ALA A 97 5.68 -6.93 14.01
N LEU A 98 6.39 -6.76 15.12
CA LEU A 98 7.80 -6.41 15.08
C LEU A 98 8.64 -7.59 14.62
N ASP A 99 9.68 -7.31 13.83
CA ASP A 99 10.70 -8.26 13.47
C ASP A 99 12.05 -7.90 14.11
N ASN A 100 12.96 -8.88 14.16
CA ASN A 100 14.28 -8.67 14.75
C ASN A 100 15.06 -7.52 14.06
N PRO A 101 15.08 -7.42 12.72
CA PRO A 101 15.71 -6.29 12.03
C PRO A 101 15.21 -4.92 12.50
N PHE A 102 13.89 -4.74 12.69
CA PHE A 102 13.35 -3.48 13.17
C PHE A 102 13.72 -3.21 14.62
N VAL A 103 13.64 -4.21 15.51
CA VAL A 103 14.03 -4.05 16.93
C VAL A 103 15.49 -3.61 17.04
N ASP A 104 16.38 -4.25 16.28
CA ASP A 104 17.81 -3.90 16.24
C ASP A 104 18.05 -2.52 15.65
N TRP A 105 17.33 -2.16 14.59
CA TRP A 105 17.39 -0.82 14.00
C TRP A 105 16.92 0.25 14.99
N TYR A 106 15.81 0.02 15.69
CA TYR A 106 15.22 0.95 16.64
C TYR A 106 16.16 1.22 17.81
N LYS A 107 16.77 0.16 18.37
CA LYS A 107 17.80 0.30 19.41
C LYS A 107 19.00 1.11 18.93
N ARG A 108 19.50 0.84 17.73
CA ARG A 108 20.66 1.57 17.16
C ARG A 108 20.36 3.03 16.84
N LYS A 109 19.15 3.33 16.34
CA LYS A 109 18.79 4.70 15.91
C LYS A 109 18.27 5.58 17.02
N LEU A 110 17.52 5.01 17.96
CA LEU A 110 16.83 5.78 19.01
C LEU A 110 17.38 5.52 20.41
N GLY A 111 18.32 4.57 20.57
CA GLY A 111 18.93 4.23 21.87
C GLY A 111 17.97 3.57 22.85
N LYS A 112 16.76 3.21 22.41
CA LYS A 112 15.68 2.64 23.24
C LYS A 112 15.49 1.17 22.90
N THR A 113 15.36 0.33 23.91
CA THR A 113 14.98 -1.08 23.73
C THR A 113 13.46 -1.18 23.65
N ILE A 114 12.94 -1.94 22.70
CA ILE A 114 11.52 -2.31 22.61
C ILE A 114 11.40 -3.79 22.93
N ASP A 115 10.32 -4.18 23.61
CA ASP A 115 9.97 -5.58 23.74
C ASP A 115 9.49 -6.13 22.37
N PRO A 116 10.10 -7.21 21.83
CA PRO A 116 9.72 -7.81 20.55
C PRO A 116 8.25 -8.21 20.43
N LYS A 117 7.51 -8.34 21.54
CA LYS A 117 6.07 -8.60 21.55
C LYS A 117 5.20 -7.36 21.29
N HIS A 118 5.79 -6.17 21.26
CA HIS A 118 5.08 -4.97 20.84
C HIS A 118 4.77 -5.03 19.35
N VAL A 119 3.83 -4.19 18.94
CA VAL A 119 3.35 -4.09 17.56
C VAL A 119 3.38 -2.64 17.11
N LEU A 120 3.40 -2.44 15.79
CA LEU A 120 3.39 -1.12 15.16
C LEU A 120 1.98 -0.82 14.63
N PRO A 121 1.30 0.20 15.17
CA PRO A 121 0.03 0.64 14.60
C PRO A 121 0.25 1.26 13.21
N VAL A 122 -0.56 0.85 12.23
CA VAL A 122 -0.51 1.32 10.85
C VAL A 122 -1.19 2.69 10.75
N GLN A 123 -0.47 3.69 10.22
CA GLN A 123 -0.93 5.08 10.08
C GLN A 123 -1.16 5.51 8.62
N HIS A 124 -0.68 4.70 7.67
CA HIS A 124 -0.89 4.90 6.23
C HIS A 124 -1.02 3.54 5.56
N ALA A 125 -1.66 3.49 4.39
CA ALA A 125 -1.84 2.24 3.67
C ALA A 125 -0.51 1.48 3.47
N LEU A 126 -0.58 0.16 3.61
CA LEU A 126 0.59 -0.70 3.63
C LEU A 126 0.57 -1.68 2.46
N GLN A 127 1.73 -1.88 1.83
CA GLN A 127 1.82 -2.84 0.74
C GLN A 127 1.49 -4.26 1.24
N GLY A 128 0.49 -4.89 0.62
CA GLY A 128 -0.04 -6.20 1.03
C GLY A 128 -1.28 -6.13 1.91
N HIS A 129 -1.64 -4.95 2.45
CA HIS A 129 -2.94 -4.76 3.10
C HIS A 129 -4.05 -4.77 2.04
N PRO A 130 -5.16 -5.52 2.24
CA PRO A 130 -6.20 -5.68 1.23
C PRO A 130 -6.85 -4.36 0.78
N GLU A 131 -7.02 -3.38 1.69
CA GLU A 131 -7.60 -2.07 1.39
C GLU A 131 -6.66 -1.10 0.67
N SER A 132 -5.36 -1.39 0.56
CA SER A 132 -4.38 -0.40 0.09
C SER A 132 -4.60 0.08 -1.34
N GLY A 133 -5.21 -0.75 -2.20
CA GLY A 133 -5.61 -0.34 -3.55
C GLY A 133 -6.74 0.67 -3.52
N CYS A 134 -7.79 0.39 -2.74
CA CYS A 134 -8.95 1.26 -2.59
C CYS A 134 -8.55 2.62 -1.99
N LEU A 135 -7.77 2.60 -0.91
CA LEU A 135 -7.27 3.83 -0.26
C LEU A 135 -6.42 4.68 -1.21
N TRP A 136 -5.60 4.04 -2.05
CA TRP A 136 -4.82 4.76 -3.06
C TRP A 136 -5.72 5.38 -4.14
N GLU A 137 -6.69 4.63 -4.65
CA GLU A 137 -7.64 5.10 -5.66
C GLU A 137 -8.42 6.33 -5.17
N GLU A 138 -8.97 6.28 -3.96
CA GLU A 138 -9.67 7.42 -3.38
C GLU A 138 -8.75 8.62 -3.20
N HIS A 139 -7.50 8.39 -2.79
CA HIS A 139 -6.51 9.43 -2.59
C HIS A 139 -6.13 10.11 -3.92
N ILE A 140 -5.80 9.32 -4.95
CA ILE A 140 -5.36 9.86 -6.25
C ILE A 140 -6.52 10.54 -6.98
N ASN A 141 -7.75 10.01 -6.91
CA ASN A 141 -8.91 10.63 -7.55
C ASN A 141 -9.22 12.02 -6.98
N LYS A 142 -9.03 12.22 -5.67
CA LYS A 142 -9.15 13.54 -5.03
C LYS A 142 -8.10 14.54 -5.54
N ILE A 143 -6.87 14.08 -5.77
CA ILE A 143 -5.78 14.91 -6.32
C ILE A 143 -6.07 15.26 -7.78
N LEU A 144 -6.40 14.28 -8.61
CA LEU A 144 -6.64 14.46 -10.05
C LEU A 144 -7.85 15.37 -10.32
N SER A 145 -8.93 15.20 -9.55
CA SER A 145 -10.14 16.01 -9.66
C SER A 145 -10.05 17.34 -8.89
N GLY A 146 -8.94 17.55 -8.16
CA GLY A 146 -8.72 18.75 -7.35
C GLY A 146 -8.61 20.02 -8.21
N PRO A 147 -8.76 21.20 -7.61
CA PRO A 147 -8.79 22.49 -8.33
C PRO A 147 -7.50 22.78 -9.12
N GLU A 148 -6.37 22.20 -8.73
CA GLU A 148 -5.08 22.41 -9.38
C GLU A 148 -4.96 21.66 -10.72
N LEU A 149 -5.35 20.39 -10.76
CA LEU A 149 -5.24 19.55 -11.96
C LEU A 149 -6.54 19.54 -12.78
N ASN A 150 -7.69 19.58 -12.11
CA ASN A 150 -9.03 19.66 -12.70
C ASN A 150 -9.26 18.63 -13.81
N PHE A 151 -8.69 17.43 -13.66
CA PHE A 151 -8.91 16.34 -14.60
C PHE A 151 -10.33 15.82 -14.43
N LYS A 152 -10.97 15.57 -15.58
CA LYS A 152 -12.35 15.08 -15.63
C LYS A 152 -12.32 13.65 -16.16
N PRO A 153 -12.86 12.67 -15.43
CA PRO A 153 -12.97 11.32 -15.93
C PRO A 153 -13.88 11.32 -17.18
N THR A 154 -13.53 10.49 -18.15
CA THR A 154 -14.26 10.38 -19.44
C THR A 154 -15.68 9.81 -19.25
N ILE A 155 -15.99 9.26 -18.08
CA ILE A 155 -17.27 8.60 -17.78
C ILE A 155 -17.84 9.22 -16.48
N LYS A 156 -19.05 9.81 -16.58
CA LYS A 156 -19.94 9.98 -15.43
C LYS A 156 -20.40 8.57 -15.02
N LEU A 157 -19.96 8.09 -13.87
CA LEU A 157 -20.60 6.96 -13.18
C LEU A 157 -22.03 7.35 -12.78
#